data_AF-A0A2V8M422-F1
#
_entry.id   AF-A0A2V8M422-F1
#
_cell.length_a   1.000
_cell.length_b   1.000
_cell.length_c   1.000
_cell.angle_alpha   90.00
_cell.angle_beta   90.00
_cell.angle_gamma   90.00
#
_symmetry.space_group_name_H-M   'P 1'
#
loop_
_entity.id
_entity.type
_entity.pdbx_description
1 polymer ?
#
loop_
_entity_poly.entity_id
_entity_poly.type
_entity_poly.pdbx_seq_one_letter_code
_entity_poly.pdbx_strand_id
1 'polypeptide(L)'
;MNLHVGTSGYSYKEWKGNFYPEDLPAKEMLSYYSRRLPAVEINNTFYRLPQASMIENWRAQVPDEFRFSIKATQRITHIKRLNNVAEETKYLLETSGLLGERLGVVLFQLPPNMKKDCGRL
;
A
#
# COMPACT_ATOMS: atom_id res chain seq x y z
N MET A 1 -1.95 6.82 22.93
CA MET A 1 -1.07 6.34 21.83
C MET A 1 -1.92 5.48 20.93
N ASN A 2 -2.13 5.87 19.66
CA ASN A 2 -2.94 5.08 18.73
C ASN A 2 -2.01 4.13 17.97
N LEU A 3 -2.22 2.82 18.13
CA LEU A 3 -1.42 1.78 17.49
C LEU A 3 -2.25 1.13 16.38
N HIS A 4 -1.72 1.13 15.16
CA HIS A 4 -2.30 0.40 14.03
C HIS A 4 -1.43 -0.83 13.74
N VAL A 5 -2.00 -2.02 13.94
CA VAL A 5 -1.35 -3.30 13.63
C VAL A 5 -1.99 -3.90 12.39
N GLY A 6 -1.17 -4.45 11.50
CA GLY A 6 -1.61 -4.97 10.22
C GLY A 6 -0.56 -5.88 9.61
N THR A 7 -0.80 -6.27 8.36
CA THR A 7 0.07 -7.16 7.59
C THR A 7 0.54 -6.49 6.30
N SER A 8 1.64 -7.00 5.75
CA SER A 8 2.12 -6.66 4.42
C SER A 8 1.30 -7.39 3.35
N GLY A 9 0.13 -6.84 3.04
CA GLY A 9 -0.86 -7.40 2.11
C GLY A 9 -2.02 -8.10 2.82
N TYR A 10 -3.12 -8.29 2.09
CA TYR A 10 -4.34 -8.94 2.59
C TYR A 10 -4.83 -10.10 1.70
N SER A 11 -4.52 -10.10 0.40
CA SER A 11 -5.16 -11.00 -0.58
C SER A 11 -4.39 -12.31 -0.78
N TYR A 12 -4.34 -13.16 0.25
CA TYR A 12 -3.67 -14.47 0.23
C TYR A 12 -4.68 -15.62 0.24
N LYS A 13 -4.57 -16.57 -0.70
CA LYS A 13 -5.48 -17.73 -0.76
C LYS A 13 -5.23 -18.69 0.39
N GLU A 14 -3.98 -18.77 0.83
CA GLU A 14 -3.48 -19.58 1.94
C GLU A 14 -4.12 -19.20 3.29
N TRP A 15 -4.75 -18.03 3.36
CA TRP A 15 -5.44 -17.54 4.55
C TRP A 15 -6.91 -18.00 4.61
N LYS A 16 -7.45 -18.58 3.53
CA LYS A 16 -8.78 -19.21 3.55
C LYS A 16 -8.81 -20.43 4.46
N GLY A 17 -9.94 -20.63 5.14
CA GLY A 17 -10.14 -21.66 6.15
C GLY A 17 -9.66 -21.25 7.55
N ASN A 18 -8.59 -20.45 7.64
CA ASN A 18 -8.00 -20.03 8.92
C ASN A 18 -8.39 -18.60 9.31
N PHE A 19 -8.06 -17.63 8.45
CA PHE A 19 -8.36 -16.21 8.68
C PHE A 19 -9.58 -15.76 7.89
N TYR A 20 -9.71 -16.19 6.63
CA TYR A 20 -10.87 -15.95 5.78
C TYR A 20 -11.81 -17.17 5.75
N PRO A 21 -13.13 -16.98 5.57
CA PRO A 21 -14.03 -18.06 5.21
C PRO A 21 -13.54 -18.74 3.92
N GLU A 22 -13.73 -20.06 3.85
CA GLU A 22 -13.26 -20.91 2.75
C GLU A 22 -13.76 -20.40 1.38
N ASP A 23 -15.03 -20.03 1.32
CA ASP A 23 -15.75 -19.60 0.13
C ASP A 23 -15.67 -18.08 -0.12
N LEU A 24 -14.96 -17.32 0.71
CA LEU A 24 -14.93 -15.85 0.60
C LEU A 24 -14.43 -15.40 -0.79
N PRO A 25 -15.20 -14.59 -1.53
CA PRO A 25 -14.75 -14.04 -2.80
C PRO A 25 -13.52 -13.14 -2.64
N ALA A 26 -12.57 -13.19 -3.57
CA ALA A 26 -11.35 -12.38 -3.51
C ALA A 26 -11.64 -10.88 -3.42
N LYS A 27 -12.69 -10.40 -4.10
CA LYS A 27 -13.12 -8.99 -4.07
C LYS A 27 -13.60 -8.52 -2.68
N GLU A 28 -13.95 -9.44 -1.79
CA GLU A 28 -14.45 -9.13 -0.44
C GLU A 28 -13.37 -9.27 0.64
N MET A 29 -12.19 -9.78 0.27
CA MET A 29 -11.09 -10.01 1.22
C MET A 29 -10.67 -8.74 1.96
N LEU A 30 -10.58 -7.60 1.27
CA LEU A 30 -10.21 -6.33 1.93
C LEU A 30 -11.25 -5.89 2.96
N SER A 31 -12.53 -5.91 2.58
CA SER A 31 -13.61 -5.57 3.51
C SER A 31 -13.67 -6.52 4.70
N TYR A 32 -13.47 -7.83 4.48
CA TYR A 32 -13.38 -8.81 5.56
C TYR A 32 -12.18 -8.56 6.48
N TYR A 33 -11.00 -8.31 5.89
CA TYR A 33 -9.75 -8.01 6.59
C TYR A 33 -9.87 -6.76 7.47
N SER A 34 -10.45 -5.68 6.92
CA SER A 34 -10.55 -4.38 7.59
C SER A 34 -11.42 -4.37 8.85
N ARG A 35 -12.27 -5.39 9.01
CA ARG A 35 -13.08 -5.60 10.22
C ARG A 35 -12.31 -6.28 11.36
N ARG A 36 -11.10 -6.77 11.11
CA ARG A 36 -10.28 -7.56 12.06
C ARG A 36 -8.95 -6.88 12.40
N LEU A 37 -8.32 -6.27 11.40
CA LEU A 37 -7.07 -5.54 11.58
C LEU A 37 -7.26 -4.08 11.15
N PRO A 38 -6.76 -3.09 11.91
CA PRO A 38 -7.00 -1.67 11.64
C PRO A 38 -6.10 -1.08 10.54
N ALA A 39 -5.15 -1.84 9.98
CA ALA A 39 -4.29 -1.35 8.91
C ALA A 39 -3.76 -2.44 7.98
N VAL A 40 -3.32 -2.04 6.80
CA VAL A 40 -2.61 -2.93 5.85
C VAL A 40 -1.56 -2.16 5.06
N GLU A 41 -0.44 -2.81 4.76
CA GLU A 41 0.50 -2.32 3.74
C GLU A 41 0.15 -2.91 2.38
N ILE A 42 0.00 -2.05 1.37
CA ILE A 42 -0.21 -2.45 -0.02
C ILE A 42 1.15 -2.54 -0.71
N ASN A 43 1.48 -3.76 -1.13
CA ASN A 43 2.73 -4.08 -1.82
C ASN A 43 2.60 -4.23 -3.33
N ASN A 44 1.39 -4.42 -3.87
CA ASN A 44 1.20 -4.56 -5.32
C ASN A 44 1.68 -3.30 -6.08
N THR A 45 1.56 -2.13 -5.45
CA THR A 45 2.05 -0.84 -5.97
C THR A 45 3.56 -0.81 -6.18
N PHE A 46 4.32 -1.72 -5.55
CA PHE A 46 5.73 -1.89 -5.80
C PHE A 46 6.00 -2.25 -7.27
N TYR A 47 5.18 -3.11 -7.88
CA TYR A 47 5.38 -3.60 -9.23
C TYR A 47 4.77 -2.70 -10.31
N ARG A 48 3.67 -2.02 -9.98
CA ARG A 48 2.90 -1.19 -10.93
C ARG A 48 2.38 0.05 -10.22
N LEU A 49 2.36 1.19 -10.92
CA LEU A 49 1.71 2.37 -10.38
C LEU A 49 0.21 2.10 -10.15
N PRO A 50 -0.35 2.51 -8.99
CA PRO A 50 -1.78 2.34 -8.74
C PRO A 50 -2.61 3.15 -9.72
N GLN A 51 -3.80 2.66 -10.03
CA GLN A 51 -4.82 3.41 -10.78
C GLN A 51 -5.77 4.08 -9.80
N ALA A 52 -6.26 5.28 -10.13
CA ALA A 52 -7.19 6.03 -9.27
C ALA A 52 -8.43 5.19 -8.86
N SER A 53 -9.04 4.51 -9.82
CA SER A 53 -10.21 3.65 -9.58
C SER A 53 -9.94 2.51 -8.60
N MET A 54 -8.73 1.96 -8.60
CA MET A 54 -8.32 0.93 -7.64
C MET A 54 -8.21 1.51 -6.23
N ILE A 55 -7.64 2.71 -6.09
CA ILE A 55 -7.53 3.39 -4.79
C ILE A 55 -8.90 3.75 -4.22
N GLU A 56 -9.78 4.32 -5.04
CA GLU A 56 -11.14 4.67 -4.65
C GLU A 56 -11.92 3.43 -4.19
N ASN A 57 -11.79 2.33 -4.93
CA ASN A 57 -12.41 1.05 -4.55
C ASN A 57 -11.87 0.51 -3.23
N TRP A 58 -10.56 0.65 -2.94
CA TRP A 58 -10.02 0.27 -1.63
C TRP A 58 -10.56 1.14 -0.50
N ARG A 59 -10.61 2.46 -0.70
CA ARG A 59 -11.18 3.40 0.27
C ARG A 59 -12.63 3.06 0.60
N ALA A 60 -13.45 2.72 -0.40
CA ALA A 60 -14.85 2.40 -0.23
C ALA A 60 -15.11 1.08 0.54
N GLN A 61 -14.12 0.18 0.61
CA GLN A 61 -14.28 -1.14 1.24
C GLN A 61 -13.94 -1.17 2.74
N VAL A 62 -13.40 -0.10 3.30
CA VAL A 62 -12.85 -0.09 4.66
C VAL A 62 -13.43 1.06 5.52
N PRO A 63 -13.51 0.88 6.86
CA PRO A 63 -13.92 1.94 7.79
C PRO A 63 -13.07 3.20 7.71
N ASP A 64 -13.57 4.33 8.23
CA ASP A 64 -12.87 5.62 8.23
C ASP A 64 -11.57 5.60 9.06
N GLU A 65 -11.54 4.77 10.11
CA GLU A 65 -10.42 4.60 11.02
C GLU A 65 -9.33 3.68 10.48
N PHE A 66 -9.61 2.95 9.39
CA PHE A 66 -8.64 2.04 8.79
C PHE A 66 -7.48 2.81 8.16
N ARG A 67 -6.26 2.27 8.23
CA ARG A 67 -5.07 2.91 7.67
C ARG A 67 -4.35 2.05 6.64
N PHE A 68 -4.05 2.65 5.50
CA PHE A 68 -3.19 2.04 4.48
C PHE A 68 -1.76 2.58 4.61
N SER A 69 -0.80 1.68 4.46
CA SER A 69 0.56 2.02 4.04
C SER A 69 0.70 1.70 2.55
N ILE A 70 1.13 2.65 1.72
CA ILE A 70 1.33 2.43 0.29
C ILE A 70 2.82 2.31 0.00
N LYS A 71 3.26 1.18 -0.55
CA LYS A 71 4.66 1.03 -0.95
C LYS A 71 4.93 1.71 -2.29
N ALA A 72 5.96 2.55 -2.33
CA ALA A 72 6.39 3.20 -3.56
C ALA A 72 6.84 2.18 -4.61
N THR A 73 6.61 2.51 -5.88
CA THR A 73 6.99 1.62 -6.99
C THR A 73 8.50 1.40 -7.06
N GLN A 74 8.92 0.19 -7.41
CA GLN A 74 10.32 -0.17 -7.66
C GLN A 74 10.95 0.71 -8.75
N ARG A 75 10.13 1.29 -9.65
CA ARG A 75 10.60 2.25 -10.65
C ARG A 75 11.29 3.44 -9.99
N ILE A 76 10.76 3.94 -8.88
CA ILE A 76 11.31 5.06 -8.12
C ILE A 76 12.52 4.60 -7.28
N THR A 77 12.35 3.54 -6.48
CA THR A 77 13.32 3.18 -5.44
C THR A 77 14.45 2.25 -5.90
N HIS A 78 14.17 1.30 -6.79
CA HIS A 78 15.12 0.25 -7.18
C HIS A 78 15.74 0.49 -8.57
N ILE A 79 14.94 0.95 -9.53
CA ILE A 79 15.35 1.15 -10.93
C ILE A 79 15.99 2.52 -11.09
N LYS A 80 15.23 3.61 -10.91
CA LYS A 80 15.76 4.98 -11.01
C LYS A 80 16.57 5.41 -9.78
N ARG A 81 16.46 4.68 -8.66
CA ARG A 81 17.23 4.91 -7.42
C ARG A 81 17.19 6.38 -6.99
N LEU A 82 15.97 6.91 -6.96
CA LEU A 82 15.61 8.30 -6.62
C LEU A 82 16.16 9.39 -7.57
N ASN A 83 16.71 9.02 -8.73
CA ASN A 83 17.22 9.98 -9.69
C ASN A 83 16.17 10.34 -10.75
N ASN A 84 15.87 11.64 -10.91
CA ASN A 84 14.90 12.15 -11.90
C ASN A 84 13.54 11.42 -11.84
N VAL A 85 12.96 11.36 -10.64
CA VAL A 85 11.70 10.63 -10.33
C VAL A 85 10.53 11.55 -9.97
N ALA A 86 10.65 12.86 -10.21
CA ALA A 86 9.65 13.84 -9.78
C ALA A 86 8.23 13.52 -10.28
N GLU A 87 8.09 13.21 -11.58
CA GLU A 87 6.80 12.88 -12.19
C GLU A 87 6.21 11.58 -11.64
N GLU A 88 7.00 10.50 -11.54
CA GLU A 88 6.50 9.24 -10.97
C GLU A 88 6.13 9.38 -9.49
N THR A 89 6.88 10.19 -8.75
CA THR A 89 6.61 10.46 -7.33
C THR A 89 5.35 11.28 -7.18
N LYS A 90 5.18 12.35 -7.98
CA LYS A 90 3.98 13.17 -8.01
C LYS A 90 2.74 12.32 -8.31
N TYR A 91 2.78 11.52 -9.36
CA TYR A 91 1.68 10.62 -9.72
C TYR A 91 1.33 9.65 -8.58
N LEU A 92 2.34 9.02 -7.96
CA LEU A 92 2.13 8.12 -6.83
C LEU A 92 1.45 8.83 -5.65
N LEU A 93 1.93 10.03 -5.29
CA LEU A 93 1.40 10.79 -4.16
C LEU A 93 -0.01 11.29 -4.42
N GLU A 94 -0.29 11.84 -5.60
CA GLU A 94 -1.63 12.29 -6.00
C GLU A 94 -2.63 11.13 -5.99
N THR A 95 -2.24 9.99 -6.57
CA THR A 95 -3.11 8.81 -6.66
C THR A 95 -3.33 8.19 -5.28
N SER A 96 -2.29 8.08 -4.45
CA SER A 96 -2.42 7.57 -3.08
C SER A 96 -3.22 8.51 -2.19
N GLY A 97 -3.15 9.83 -2.43
CA GLY A 97 -3.92 10.85 -1.74
C GLY A 97 -5.44 10.69 -1.86
N LEU A 98 -5.93 9.96 -2.86
CA LEU A 98 -7.36 9.64 -3.00
C LEU A 98 -7.92 8.79 -1.83
N LEU A 99 -7.04 8.12 -1.06
CA LEU A 99 -7.41 7.46 0.20
C LEU A 99 -7.86 8.45 1.28
N GLY A 100 -7.52 9.74 1.16
CA GLY A 100 -7.81 10.76 2.16
C GLY A 100 -7.19 10.43 3.51
N GLU A 101 -7.98 10.57 4.58
CA GLU A 101 -7.54 10.30 5.96
C GLU A 101 -7.12 8.85 6.22
N ARG A 102 -7.47 7.92 5.32
CA ARG A 102 -7.05 6.51 5.41
C ARG A 102 -5.61 6.30 4.93
N LEU A 103 -4.98 7.26 4.25
CA LEU A 103 -3.55 7.17 3.93
C LEU A 103 -2.73 7.44 5.18
N GLY A 104 -2.13 6.39 5.75
CA GLY A 104 -1.26 6.52 6.92
C GLY A 104 0.16 6.94 6.53
N VAL A 105 0.77 6.23 5.57
CA VAL A 105 2.15 6.49 5.15
C VAL A 105 2.39 6.01 3.72
N VAL A 106 3.36 6.62 3.04
CA VAL A 106 3.94 6.09 1.80
C VAL A 106 5.33 5.56 2.10
N LEU A 107 5.54 4.25 1.96
CA LEU A 107 6.81 3.60 2.26
C LEU A 107 7.76 3.63 1.05
N PHE A 108 8.90 4.29 1.22
CA PHE A 108 10.03 4.24 0.30
C PHE A 108 11.08 3.24 0.80
N GLN A 109 10.89 1.95 0.47
CA GLN A 109 11.90 0.94 0.75
C GLN A 109 12.98 0.97 -0.35
N LEU A 110 14.23 1.19 0.04
CA LEU A 110 15.40 1.21 -0.85
C LEU A 110 16.06 -0.18 -0.96
N PRO A 111 16.73 -0.50 -2.08
CA PRO A 111 17.45 -1.76 -2.21
C PRO A 111 18.63 -1.83 -1.22
N PRO A 112 19.01 -3.03 -0.75
CA PRO A 112 20.05 -3.20 0.28
C PRO A 112 21.43 -2.71 -0.15
N ASN A 113 21.68 -2.60 -1.46
CA ASN A 113 22.93 -2.08 -2.01
C ASN A 113 22.94 -0.56 -2.25
N MET A 114 21.91 0.17 -1.79
CA MET A 114 21.87 1.63 -1.89
C MET A 114 22.53 2.25 -0.68
N LYS A 115 23.70 2.86 -0.91
CA LYS A 115 24.41 3.64 0.09
C LYS A 115 23.80 5.03 0.22
N LYS A 116 23.92 5.62 1.41
CA LYS A 116 23.58 7.01 1.67
C LYS A 116 24.37 7.92 0.72
N ASP A 117 23.67 8.84 0.07
CA ASP A 117 24.22 9.83 -0.85
C ASP A 117 23.52 11.17 -0.57
N CYS A 118 24.19 12.04 0.19
CA CYS A 118 23.60 13.33 0.59
C CYS A 118 23.48 14.32 -0.57
N GLY A 119 24.27 14.19 -1.64
CA GLY A 119 24.21 15.10 -2.78
C GLY A 119 22.98 14.88 -3.68
N ARG A 120 22.24 13.80 -3.42
CA ARG A 120 21.03 13.40 -4.15
C ARG A 120 19.73 13.76 -3.42
N LEU A 121 19.81 14.11 -2.13
CA LEU A 121 18.68 14.54 -1.30
C LEU A 121 18.55 16.07 -1.33
#